data_AF-A0A0D0GHS1-F1
#
_entry.id   AF-A0A0D0GHS1-F1
#
_cell.length_a   1.000
_cell.length_b   1.000
_cell.length_c   1.000
_cell.angle_alpha   90.00
_cell.angle_beta   90.00
_cell.angle_gamma   90.00
#
_symmetry.space_group_name_H-M   'P 1'
#
loop_
_entity.id
_entity.type
_entity.pdbx_description
1 polymer ?
#
loop_
_entity_poly.entity_id
_entity_poly.type
_entity_poly.pdbx_seq_one_letter_code
_entity_poly.pdbx_strand_id
1 'polypeptide(L)'
;MKYDYYDLIVAGTGFASTFFLKKYLEKNKGVKRILVLERGQLFPHTERLKIKKGEHSDFLADENSWEEKIINKNKEKRWPFSTDFGGSSNCWWGCTPRFMPADFKMKTLFGIENDWPVTYEQLDPYYYEAEELMAVSGPEGTPFPRTGKYPLPPHNFTAVDKILHEKYGKLYISQPTGRASRAVKGRNACMAHSSCDVCAVNAKFTIENSNIGVYEDPQVELVYGAQVYSLETVGNVVKKVNYVKDGKDFQISGEVIVLGTNPMFNSNILLNSGDRNPLTGKGFGEQMGMQVLIYLDNLKNTGGSTWVNANGYMLYDGDHRKDFAACLIEVNNAPYNIRLERGKWLNMASFRMIFEDLPLLTNYITTSADKLVPEVHFNGRSDYAIKGMENMKKVLPGILSCLPVEKLKYLDPFPNEGHIIGGTRMGLSAADSVVDKNMIHHQYRNVFVLGSGAFTTFSASNPTLTLAAMSLYSADHSF
;
A
#
# COMPACT_ATOMS: atom_id res chain seq x y z
N MET A 1 -3.27 30.88 -3.23
CA MET A 1 -1.92 30.55 -2.75
C MET A 1 -1.37 31.75 -2.00
N LYS A 2 -0.58 31.55 -0.94
CA LYS A 2 0.06 32.64 -0.19
C LYS A 2 1.29 33.22 -0.89
N TYR A 3 1.95 32.44 -1.75
CA TYR A 3 3.19 32.82 -2.43
C TYR A 3 3.16 32.45 -3.92
N ASP A 4 3.98 33.13 -4.72
CA ASP A 4 4.17 32.81 -6.15
C ASP A 4 5.28 31.76 -6.39
N TYR A 5 6.03 31.42 -5.33
CA TYR A 5 7.11 30.45 -5.35
C TYR A 5 7.21 29.72 -4.00
N TYR A 6 7.43 28.41 -4.06
CA TYR A 6 7.60 27.53 -2.90
C TYR A 6 8.93 26.79 -2.95
N ASP A 7 9.54 26.56 -1.79
CA ASP A 7 10.77 25.78 -1.68
C ASP A 7 10.49 24.28 -1.91
N LEU A 8 9.29 23.81 -1.56
CA LEU A 8 8.81 22.45 -1.79
C LEU A 8 7.35 22.46 -2.23
N ILE A 9 7.03 21.74 -3.31
CA ILE A 9 5.66 21.47 -3.73
C ILE A 9 5.42 19.96 -3.67
N VAL A 10 4.40 19.54 -2.93
CA VAL A 10 4.00 18.13 -2.79
C VAL A 10 2.61 17.92 -3.40
N ALA A 11 2.50 16.97 -4.32
CA ALA A 11 1.23 16.54 -4.91
C ALA A 11 0.71 15.28 -4.21
N GLY A 12 -0.48 15.40 -3.62
CA GLY A 12 -1.18 14.35 -2.88
C GLY A 12 -0.85 14.32 -1.38
N THR A 13 -1.79 13.82 -0.57
CA THR A 13 -1.68 13.73 0.90
C THR A 13 -1.70 12.30 1.44
N GLY A 14 -1.46 11.31 0.57
CA GLY A 14 -1.41 9.91 0.97
C GLY A 14 -0.24 9.55 1.90
N PHE A 15 -0.05 8.25 2.15
CA PHE A 15 1.09 7.74 2.94
C PHE A 15 2.43 8.26 2.43
N ALA A 16 2.67 8.17 1.12
CA ALA A 16 3.96 8.51 0.55
C ALA A 16 4.35 9.97 0.81
N SER A 17 3.44 10.91 0.54
CA SER A 17 3.62 12.34 0.78
C SER A 17 3.74 12.68 2.26
N THR A 18 2.84 12.15 3.09
CA THR A 18 2.78 12.49 4.52
C THR A 18 4.07 12.08 5.24
N PHE A 19 4.57 10.87 4.95
CA PHE A 19 5.77 10.35 5.59
C PHE A 19 7.02 11.05 5.07
N PHE A 20 7.11 11.33 3.76
CA PHE A 20 8.19 12.13 3.22
C PHE A 20 8.23 13.53 3.85
N LEU A 21 7.08 14.21 3.91
CA LEU A 21 6.98 15.57 4.47
C LEU A 21 7.33 15.59 5.97
N LYS A 22 6.93 14.55 6.72
CA LYS A 22 7.30 14.39 8.13
C LYS A 22 8.82 14.40 8.29
N LYS A 23 9.53 13.57 7.53
CA LYS A 23 10.99 13.51 7.61
C LYS A 23 11.66 14.78 7.06
N TYR A 24 11.11 15.35 5.98
CA TYR A 24 11.60 16.61 5.41
C TYR A 24 11.59 17.74 6.44
N LEU A 25 10.48 17.92 7.17
CA LEU A 25 10.34 18.94 8.22
C LEU A 25 11.30 18.72 9.39
N GLU A 26 11.56 17.47 9.77
CA GLU A 26 12.53 17.13 10.82
C GLU A 26 13.96 17.53 10.46
N LYS A 27 14.31 17.33 9.18
CA LYS A 27 15.65 17.60 8.64
C LYS A 27 15.87 19.07 8.31
N ASN A 28 14.84 19.74 7.81
CA ASN A 28 14.89 21.14 7.39
C ASN A 28 14.30 22.07 8.44
N LYS A 29 15.12 22.46 9.42
CA LYS A 29 14.70 23.35 10.52
C LYS A 29 14.59 24.84 10.16
N GLY A 30 15.00 25.22 8.94
CA GLY A 30 14.85 26.60 8.46
C GLY A 30 13.44 26.88 7.97
N VAL A 31 13.03 28.16 7.93
CA VAL A 31 11.72 28.55 7.40
C VAL A 31 11.66 28.22 5.90
N LYS A 32 10.76 27.30 5.54
CA LYS A 32 10.47 26.91 4.15
C LYS A 32 9.04 27.29 3.79
N ARG A 33 8.83 27.66 2.53
CA ARG A 33 7.50 27.78 1.93
C ARG A 33 7.15 26.42 1.35
N ILE A 34 6.22 25.70 1.97
CA ILE A 34 5.82 24.36 1.54
C ILE A 34 4.38 24.42 1.05
N LEU A 35 4.14 23.96 -0.17
CA LEU A 35 2.81 23.82 -0.73
C LEU A 35 2.45 22.34 -0.84
N VAL A 36 1.27 21.97 -0.37
CA VAL A 36 0.69 20.64 -0.58
C VAL A 36 -0.60 20.79 -1.39
N LEU A 37 -0.67 20.12 -2.52
CA LEU A 37 -1.82 20.12 -3.43
C LEU A 37 -2.55 18.78 -3.31
N GLU A 38 -3.76 18.80 -2.78
CA GLU A 38 -4.64 17.63 -2.69
C GLU A 38 -5.77 17.77 -3.71
N ARG A 39 -5.96 16.75 -4.55
CA ARG A 39 -7.00 16.76 -5.58
C ARG A 39 -8.40 16.67 -4.98
N GLY A 40 -8.55 15.93 -3.88
CA GLY A 40 -9.84 15.74 -3.22
C GLY A 40 -10.08 16.76 -2.11
N GLN A 41 -11.08 16.47 -1.28
CA GLN A 41 -11.44 17.29 -0.13
C GLN A 41 -11.07 16.58 1.17
N LEU A 42 -11.13 17.30 2.29
CA LEU A 42 -11.24 16.64 3.59
C LEU A 42 -12.66 16.06 3.70
N PHE A 43 -12.77 14.73 3.72
CA PHE A 43 -14.00 14.03 4.04
C PHE A 43 -13.90 13.42 5.45
N PRO A 44 -14.44 14.09 6.49
CA PRO A 44 -14.19 13.73 7.87
C PRO A 44 -14.66 12.32 8.21
N HIS A 45 -13.93 11.66 9.12
CA HIS A 45 -14.26 10.33 9.63
C HIS A 45 -15.71 10.22 10.16
N THR A 46 -16.19 11.23 10.87
CA THR A 46 -17.56 11.26 11.42
C THR A 46 -18.62 11.23 10.33
N GLU A 47 -18.36 11.89 9.21
CA GLU A 47 -19.30 12.00 8.09
C GLU A 47 -19.31 10.69 7.28
N ARG A 48 -18.12 10.09 7.06
CA ARG A 48 -18.03 8.72 6.52
C ARG A 48 -18.79 7.70 7.38
N LEU A 49 -18.75 7.86 8.70
CA LEU A 49 -19.50 6.99 9.61
C LEU A 49 -21.01 7.21 9.53
N LYS A 50 -21.49 8.45 9.39
CA LYS A 50 -22.92 8.74 9.17
C LYS A 50 -23.43 8.00 7.94
N ILE A 51 -22.73 8.15 6.80
CA ILE A 51 -23.11 7.47 5.55
C ILE A 51 -23.12 5.95 5.74
N LYS A 52 -22.10 5.38 6.39
CA LYS A 52 -22.04 3.93 6.66
C LYS A 52 -23.20 3.43 7.53
N LYS A 53 -23.78 4.29 8.38
CA LYS A 53 -24.96 3.98 9.19
C LYS A 53 -26.29 4.25 8.46
N GLY A 54 -26.25 4.74 7.22
CA GLY A 54 -27.43 5.18 6.50
C GLY A 54 -28.01 6.50 7.01
N GLU A 55 -27.22 7.28 7.75
CA GLU A 55 -27.58 8.61 8.22
C GLU A 55 -27.26 9.67 7.16
N HIS A 56 -28.00 10.78 7.17
CA HIS A 56 -27.72 11.93 6.30
C HIS A 56 -26.36 12.55 6.61
N SER A 57 -25.63 12.93 5.56
CA SER A 57 -24.39 13.71 5.66
C SER A 57 -24.46 14.88 4.69
N ASP A 58 -24.09 16.07 5.17
CA ASP A 58 -23.98 17.28 4.34
C ASP A 58 -22.74 17.23 3.43
N PHE A 59 -21.82 16.33 3.74
CA PHE A 59 -20.85 15.80 2.78
C PHE A 59 -21.62 14.82 1.92
N LEU A 60 -22.50 15.34 1.06
CA LEU A 60 -23.12 14.56 0.01
C LEU A 60 -22.00 13.76 -0.62
N ALA A 61 -22.07 12.44 -0.48
CA ALA A 61 -21.16 11.57 -1.16
C ALA A 61 -21.37 11.81 -2.66
N ASP A 62 -20.54 12.68 -3.22
CA ASP A 62 -19.76 12.23 -4.35
C ASP A 62 -19.04 10.98 -3.85
N GLU A 63 -19.75 9.84 -3.83
CA GLU A 63 -19.19 8.50 -3.81
C GLU A 63 -18.48 8.38 -5.16
N ASN A 64 -17.42 9.17 -5.29
CA ASN A 64 -16.69 9.42 -6.51
C ASN A 64 -15.82 8.19 -6.68
N SER A 65 -16.51 7.17 -7.16
CA SER A 65 -16.01 5.83 -7.38
C SER A 65 -14.69 5.95 -8.14
N TRP A 66 -13.70 5.12 -7.76
CA TRP A 66 -12.40 5.13 -8.42
C TRP A 66 -12.55 4.92 -9.94
N GLU A 67 -13.64 4.26 -10.34
CA GLU A 67 -14.07 3.99 -11.70
C GLU A 67 -14.17 5.26 -12.56
N GLU A 68 -14.57 6.40 -12.00
CA GLU A 68 -14.68 7.65 -12.74
C GLU A 68 -13.36 8.42 -12.84
N LYS A 69 -12.37 8.03 -12.03
CA LYS A 69 -11.10 8.76 -11.92
C LYS A 69 -10.05 8.24 -12.90
N ILE A 70 -10.34 7.15 -13.61
CA ILE A 70 -9.48 6.53 -14.61
C ILE A 70 -10.31 6.00 -15.78
N ILE A 71 -9.70 5.88 -16.96
CA ILE A 71 -10.25 5.07 -18.05
C ILE A 71 -9.70 3.65 -17.90
N ASN A 72 -10.48 2.75 -17.32
CA ASN A 72 -10.08 1.37 -17.12
C ASN A 72 -10.40 0.51 -18.37
N LYS A 73 -9.38 0.05 -19.08
CA LYS A 73 -9.56 -0.79 -20.27
C LYS A 73 -9.83 -2.26 -19.96
N ASN A 74 -9.62 -2.70 -18.73
CA ASN A 74 -9.99 -4.04 -18.27
C ASN A 74 -11.10 -3.94 -17.23
N LYS A 75 -12.35 -4.17 -17.66
CA LYS A 75 -13.54 -4.04 -16.80
C LYS A 75 -13.63 -5.11 -15.70
N GLU A 76 -12.96 -6.25 -15.85
CA GLU A 76 -12.92 -7.31 -14.85
C GLU A 76 -11.95 -6.96 -13.71
N LYS A 77 -10.92 -6.17 -14.02
CA LYS A 77 -9.95 -5.68 -13.04
C LYS A 77 -10.48 -4.44 -12.32
N ARG A 78 -10.60 -4.52 -10.99
CA ARG A 78 -10.98 -3.37 -10.15
C ARG A 78 -9.75 -2.66 -9.57
N TRP A 79 -9.83 -1.35 -9.34
CA TRP A 79 -8.73 -0.56 -8.76
C TRP A 79 -9.21 0.32 -7.62
N PRO A 80 -9.64 -0.25 -6.48
CA PRO A 80 -10.14 0.57 -5.38
C PRO A 80 -9.04 1.46 -4.79
N PHE A 81 -9.27 2.76 -4.80
CA PHE A 81 -8.48 3.77 -4.11
C PHE A 81 -9.37 4.95 -3.71
N SER A 82 -8.88 5.80 -2.80
CA SER A 82 -9.49 7.09 -2.46
C SER A 82 -8.61 8.24 -2.94
N THR A 83 -9.25 9.29 -3.42
CA THR A 83 -8.63 10.53 -3.91
C THR A 83 -8.78 11.70 -2.95
N ASP A 84 -9.44 11.49 -1.82
CA ASP A 84 -9.61 12.52 -0.80
C ASP A 84 -8.36 12.67 0.07
N PHE A 85 -8.38 13.67 0.93
CA PHE A 85 -7.33 13.87 1.92
C PHE A 85 -6.97 12.57 2.65
N GLY A 86 -5.68 12.23 2.69
CA GLY A 86 -5.17 10.98 3.25
C GLY A 86 -5.20 9.78 2.30
N GLY A 87 -5.78 9.92 1.12
CA GLY A 87 -5.84 8.93 0.05
C GLY A 87 -6.31 7.56 0.53
N SER A 88 -5.62 6.51 0.09
CA SER A 88 -6.02 5.12 0.38
C SER A 88 -5.90 4.71 1.86
N SER A 89 -5.36 5.58 2.73
CA SER A 89 -5.49 5.37 4.19
C SER A 89 -6.96 5.40 4.65
N ASN A 90 -7.86 5.94 3.84
CA ASN A 90 -9.30 5.97 4.10
C ASN A 90 -10.01 4.65 3.78
N CYS A 91 -9.44 3.80 2.90
CA CYS A 91 -10.10 2.57 2.43
C CYS A 91 -9.31 1.27 2.70
N TRP A 92 -8.06 1.36 3.17
CA TRP A 92 -7.24 0.19 3.51
C TRP A 92 -7.69 -0.54 4.79
N TRP A 93 -7.15 -1.75 5.01
CA TRP A 93 -7.47 -2.64 6.14
C TRP A 93 -6.45 -2.61 7.30
N GLY A 94 -5.40 -1.80 7.18
CA GLY A 94 -4.41 -1.61 8.24
C GLY A 94 -3.33 -2.69 8.32
N CYS A 95 -3.17 -3.57 7.33
CA CYS A 95 -2.10 -4.58 7.31
C CYS A 95 -0.73 -3.93 7.06
N THR A 96 0.27 -4.26 7.88
CA THR A 96 1.62 -3.68 7.80
C THR A 96 2.72 -4.73 7.97
N PRO A 97 2.71 -5.86 7.24
CA PRO A 97 3.87 -6.76 7.23
C PRO A 97 5.07 -6.04 6.59
N ARG A 98 6.28 -6.36 7.04
CA ARG A 98 7.50 -5.95 6.33
C ARG A 98 7.69 -6.82 5.08
N PHE A 99 8.50 -6.35 4.14
CA PHE A 99 9.06 -7.22 3.10
C PHE A 99 10.12 -8.12 3.72
N MET A 100 10.43 -9.24 3.08
CA MET A 100 11.56 -10.10 3.48
C MET A 100 12.85 -9.61 2.80
N PRO A 101 14.05 -9.85 3.38
CA PRO A 101 15.31 -9.44 2.73
C PRO A 101 15.49 -9.97 1.30
N ALA A 102 14.97 -11.16 1.01
CA ALA A 102 15.01 -11.76 -0.32
C ALA A 102 14.20 -10.98 -1.37
N ASP A 103 13.16 -10.23 -0.97
CA ASP A 103 12.34 -9.43 -1.90
C ASP A 103 13.13 -8.30 -2.56
N PHE A 104 14.23 -7.87 -1.93
CA PHE A 104 15.14 -6.85 -2.45
C PHE A 104 16.21 -7.42 -3.39
N LYS A 105 16.32 -8.76 -3.51
CA LYS A 105 17.42 -9.46 -4.19
C LYS A 105 16.92 -10.49 -5.22
N MET A 106 15.88 -10.14 -5.98
CA MET A 106 15.22 -11.04 -6.93
C MET A 106 16.15 -11.56 -8.03
N LYS A 107 17.02 -10.70 -8.56
CA LYS A 107 18.00 -11.09 -9.59
C LYS A 107 19.13 -11.91 -8.99
N THR A 108 19.71 -11.43 -7.89
CA THR A 108 20.87 -12.08 -7.27
C THR A 108 20.54 -13.46 -6.71
N LEU A 109 19.37 -13.64 -6.10
CA LEU A 109 18.98 -14.91 -5.47
C LEU A 109 18.23 -15.85 -6.41
N PHE A 110 17.39 -15.32 -7.29
CA PHE A 110 16.44 -16.13 -8.06
C PHE A 110 16.60 -16.01 -9.58
N GLY A 111 17.47 -15.11 -10.06
CA GLY A 111 17.71 -14.92 -11.49
C GLY A 111 16.55 -14.25 -12.25
N ILE A 112 15.59 -13.65 -11.54
CA ILE A 112 14.41 -13.01 -12.13
C ILE A 112 14.34 -11.53 -11.79
N GLU A 113 13.84 -10.72 -12.74
CA GLU A 113 13.77 -9.26 -12.62
C GLU A 113 15.10 -8.60 -12.20
N ASN A 114 15.06 -7.35 -11.74
CA ASN A 114 16.19 -6.64 -11.15
C ASN A 114 16.13 -6.70 -9.63
N ASP A 115 17.30 -6.62 -9.00
CA ASP A 115 17.40 -6.32 -7.57
C ASP A 115 16.93 -4.89 -7.31
N TRP A 116 16.44 -4.66 -6.10
CA TRP A 116 16.15 -3.31 -5.65
C TRP A 116 17.48 -2.56 -5.46
N PRO A 117 17.56 -1.29 -5.87
CA PRO A 117 18.76 -0.46 -5.67
C PRO A 117 18.92 0.02 -4.21
N VAL A 118 18.07 -0.49 -3.30
CA VAL A 118 18.09 -0.28 -1.86
C VAL A 118 18.02 -1.66 -1.20
N THR A 119 18.77 -1.84 -0.12
CA THR A 119 18.80 -3.09 0.66
C THR A 119 17.80 -3.06 1.83
N TYR A 120 17.47 -4.24 2.36
CA TYR A 120 16.65 -4.35 3.56
C TYR A 120 17.26 -3.59 4.74
N GLU A 121 18.58 -3.73 4.93
CA GLU A 121 19.32 -3.14 6.04
C GLU A 121 19.30 -1.60 5.98
N GLN A 122 19.28 -1.02 4.78
CA GLN A 122 19.11 0.42 4.60
C GLN A 122 17.70 0.90 4.97
N LEU A 123 16.68 0.06 4.79
CA LEU A 123 15.29 0.40 5.14
C LEU A 123 14.90 0.04 6.57
N ASP A 124 15.63 -0.86 7.23
CA ASP A 124 15.31 -1.34 8.58
C ASP A 124 15.05 -0.21 9.59
N PRO A 125 15.87 0.85 9.70
CA PRO A 125 15.60 1.97 10.60
C PRO A 125 14.28 2.69 10.29
N TYR A 126 13.96 2.85 9.01
CA TYR A 126 12.76 3.56 8.56
C TYR A 126 11.50 2.70 8.69
N TYR A 127 11.63 1.37 8.70
CA TYR A 127 10.53 0.51 9.10
C TYR A 127 10.14 0.74 10.57
N TYR A 128 11.11 0.86 11.49
CA TYR A 128 10.79 1.18 12.88
C TYR A 128 10.12 2.54 13.02
N GLU A 129 10.63 3.55 12.32
CA GLU A 129 10.04 4.88 12.36
C GLU A 129 8.61 4.88 11.80
N ALA A 130 8.38 4.22 10.67
CA ALA A 130 7.04 4.10 10.12
C ALA A 130 6.08 3.33 11.05
N GLU A 131 6.57 2.27 11.69
CA GLU A 131 5.82 1.52 12.69
C GLU A 131 5.42 2.40 13.89
N GLU A 132 6.34 3.22 14.40
CA GLU A 132 6.10 4.15 15.51
C GLU A 132 5.06 5.21 15.12
N LEU A 133 5.22 5.87 13.98
CA LEU A 133 4.27 6.86 13.47
C LEU A 133 2.86 6.28 13.28
N MET A 134 2.76 5.01 12.88
CA MET A 134 1.48 4.31 12.73
C MET A 134 0.98 3.63 14.02
N ALA A 135 1.74 3.68 15.11
CA ALA A 135 1.58 2.87 16.32
C ALA A 135 1.21 1.41 16.01
N VAL A 136 2.07 0.74 15.25
CA VAL A 136 1.82 -0.63 14.78
C VAL A 136 1.74 -1.60 15.96
N SER A 137 0.69 -2.43 15.95
CA SER A 137 0.52 -3.57 16.84
C SER A 137 1.14 -4.81 16.20
N GLY A 138 2.02 -5.52 16.90
CA GLY A 138 2.69 -6.69 16.33
C GLY A 138 3.34 -7.61 17.36
N PRO A 139 3.74 -8.83 16.95
CA PRO A 139 4.27 -9.88 17.82
C PRO A 139 5.75 -9.67 18.16
N GLU A 140 6.26 -10.31 19.21
CA GLU A 140 7.69 -10.21 19.56
C GLU A 140 8.59 -11.01 18.59
N GLY A 141 8.12 -12.11 18.02
CA GLY A 141 8.85 -12.94 17.06
C GLY A 141 8.36 -12.76 15.63
N THR A 142 9.29 -12.56 14.69
CA THR A 142 8.99 -12.33 13.27
C THR A 142 9.85 -13.23 12.36
N PRO A 143 9.40 -13.50 11.12
CA PRO A 143 10.20 -14.21 10.12
C PRO A 143 11.22 -13.30 9.43
N PHE A 144 10.91 -12.00 9.32
CA PHE A 144 11.85 -10.98 8.87
C PHE A 144 12.77 -10.51 10.02
N PRO A 145 13.97 -9.98 9.71
CA PRO A 145 14.87 -9.44 10.73
C PRO A 145 14.20 -8.34 11.56
N ARG A 146 14.29 -8.46 12.89
CA ARG A 146 13.85 -7.46 13.86
C ARG A 146 14.64 -7.60 15.15
N THR A 147 15.13 -6.50 15.68
CA THR A 147 15.84 -6.40 16.97
C THR A 147 15.02 -5.65 18.02
N GLY A 148 14.24 -4.63 17.62
CA GLY A 148 13.37 -3.85 18.51
C GLY A 148 11.99 -4.47 18.73
N LYS A 149 11.18 -3.89 19.61
CA LYS A 149 9.77 -4.28 19.84
C LYS A 149 8.83 -3.47 18.98
N TYR A 150 7.63 -4.00 18.69
CA TYR A 150 6.56 -3.19 18.11
C TYR A 150 6.07 -2.13 19.12
N PRO A 151 5.57 -0.98 18.64
CA PRO A 151 5.00 0.06 19.51
C PRO A 151 3.86 -0.46 20.39
N LEU A 152 3.04 -1.37 19.88
CA LEU A 152 1.91 -1.97 20.58
C LEU A 152 1.97 -3.51 20.54
N PRO A 153 1.40 -4.20 21.54
CA PRO A 153 1.34 -5.67 21.56
C PRO A 153 0.45 -6.22 20.43
N PRO A 154 0.60 -7.51 20.07
CA PRO A 154 -0.15 -8.11 18.98
C PRO A 154 -1.65 -8.22 19.30
N HIS A 155 -2.45 -8.37 18.24
CA HIS A 155 -3.83 -8.83 18.34
C HIS A 155 -3.88 -10.32 18.69
N ASN A 156 -5.00 -10.75 19.28
CA ASN A 156 -5.18 -12.11 19.76
C ASN A 156 -5.30 -13.09 18.60
N PHE A 157 -4.75 -14.29 18.78
CA PHE A 157 -4.97 -15.41 17.85
C PHE A 157 -6.35 -16.05 18.01
N THR A 158 -6.87 -16.63 16.92
CA THR A 158 -7.97 -17.59 16.96
C THR A 158 -7.49 -18.95 17.49
N ALA A 159 -8.41 -19.89 17.71
CA ALA A 159 -8.05 -21.27 18.06
C ALA A 159 -7.21 -21.96 16.98
N VAL A 160 -7.52 -21.75 15.69
CA VAL A 160 -6.74 -22.32 14.57
C VAL A 160 -5.35 -21.69 14.51
N ASP A 161 -5.27 -20.38 14.68
CA ASP A 161 -4.00 -19.65 14.63
C ASP A 161 -3.04 -20.11 15.73
N LYS A 162 -3.56 -20.43 16.93
CA LYS A 162 -2.73 -20.96 18.04
C LYS A 162 -2.08 -22.29 17.67
N ILE A 163 -2.81 -23.20 17.03
CA ILE A 163 -2.28 -24.51 16.59
C ILE A 163 -1.22 -24.31 15.50
N LEU A 164 -1.48 -23.41 14.54
CA LEU A 164 -0.52 -23.11 13.48
C LEU A 164 0.74 -22.41 14.03
N HIS A 165 0.58 -21.49 14.98
CA HIS A 165 1.71 -20.85 15.66
C HIS A 165 2.53 -21.85 16.47
N GLU A 166 1.90 -22.78 17.17
CA GLU A 166 2.59 -23.85 17.90
C GLU A 166 3.45 -24.72 16.96
N LYS A 167 2.93 -25.04 15.76
CA LYS A 167 3.67 -25.83 14.76
C LYS A 167 4.79 -25.05 14.08
N TYR A 168 4.53 -23.81 13.66
CA TYR A 168 5.41 -23.06 12.75
C TYR A 168 6.21 -21.94 13.42
N GLY A 169 5.92 -21.62 14.69
CA GLY A 169 6.61 -20.58 15.46
C GLY A 169 6.63 -19.24 14.72
N LYS A 170 7.84 -18.71 14.48
CA LYS A 170 8.04 -17.41 13.83
C LYS A 170 7.63 -17.35 12.36
N LEU A 171 7.35 -18.48 11.72
CA LEU A 171 6.81 -18.50 10.36
C LEU A 171 5.28 -18.31 10.32
N TYR A 172 4.60 -18.36 11.47
CA TYR A 172 3.18 -18.08 11.57
C TYR A 172 2.91 -17.12 12.73
N ILE A 173 2.61 -15.86 12.43
CA ILE A 173 2.63 -14.78 13.42
C ILE A 173 1.33 -13.98 13.45
N SER A 174 1.06 -13.25 14.53
CA SER A 174 -0.04 -12.27 14.57
C SER A 174 0.28 -11.17 13.56
N GLN A 175 -0.70 -10.79 12.73
CA GLN A 175 -0.50 -9.84 11.64
C GLN A 175 -0.07 -8.48 12.21
N PRO A 176 1.14 -7.98 11.89
CA PRO A 176 1.51 -6.61 12.21
C PRO A 176 0.52 -5.63 11.56
N THR A 177 0.02 -4.67 12.33
CA THR A 177 -1.07 -3.83 11.85
C THR A 177 -1.13 -2.42 12.46
N GLY A 178 -1.51 -1.44 11.63
CA GLY A 178 -1.87 -0.08 12.06
C GLY A 178 -3.22 0.03 12.80
N ARG A 179 -3.78 -1.09 13.28
CA ARG A 179 -4.97 -1.14 14.15
C ARG A 179 -4.51 -1.20 15.59
N ALA A 180 -4.71 -0.13 16.36
CA ALA A 180 -4.18 -0.02 17.71
C ALA A 180 -4.78 -1.08 18.66
N SER A 181 -3.96 -1.96 19.24
CA SER A 181 -4.42 -2.99 20.20
C SER A 181 -4.73 -2.42 21.60
N ARG A 182 -4.25 -1.21 21.88
CA ARG A 182 -4.57 -0.39 23.07
C ARG A 182 -4.80 1.04 22.61
N ALA A 183 -5.49 1.84 23.42
CA ALA A 183 -5.68 3.25 23.09
C ALA A 183 -4.32 3.98 23.04
N VAL A 184 -4.17 4.86 22.06
CA VAL A 184 -3.00 5.73 21.88
C VAL A 184 -3.49 7.18 21.71
N LYS A 185 -2.56 8.14 21.68
CA LYS A 185 -2.93 9.55 21.47
C LYS A 185 -3.74 9.71 20.17
N GLY A 186 -4.99 10.17 20.33
CA GLY A 186 -5.94 10.44 19.23
C GLY A 186 -6.61 9.22 18.58
N ARG A 187 -6.36 7.98 19.06
CA ARG A 187 -7.02 6.77 18.54
C ARG A 187 -7.44 5.83 19.66
N ASN A 188 -8.66 5.31 19.58
CA ASN A 188 -9.13 4.28 20.52
C ASN A 188 -8.45 2.93 20.29
N ALA A 189 -8.56 2.03 21.27
CA ALA A 189 -8.25 0.63 21.05
C ALA A 189 -9.23 0.00 20.03
N CYS A 190 -8.73 -0.90 19.20
CA CYS A 190 -9.55 -1.70 18.30
C CYS A 190 -10.55 -2.54 19.12
N MET A 191 -11.83 -2.43 18.79
CA MET A 191 -12.90 -3.19 19.42
C MET A 191 -13.31 -4.45 18.64
N ALA A 192 -12.49 -4.89 17.67
CA ALA A 192 -12.77 -6.04 16.81
C ALA A 192 -14.12 -5.99 16.06
N HIS A 193 -14.58 -4.79 15.67
CA HIS A 193 -15.89 -4.60 15.02
C HIS A 193 -15.98 -5.16 13.59
N SER A 194 -14.88 -5.66 13.02
CA SER A 194 -14.83 -6.18 11.64
C SER A 194 -15.21 -5.17 10.54
N SER A 195 -15.09 -3.88 10.83
CA SER A 195 -15.24 -2.78 9.86
C SER A 195 -13.94 -1.98 9.87
N CYS A 196 -13.00 -2.29 8.97
CA CYS A 196 -11.74 -1.56 8.91
C CYS A 196 -11.73 -0.50 7.80
N ASP A 197 -12.49 -0.69 6.73
CA ASP A 197 -12.71 0.30 5.67
C ASP A 197 -13.07 1.67 6.28
N VAL A 198 -14.14 1.74 7.08
CA VAL A 198 -14.45 2.88 7.95
C VAL A 198 -14.50 2.38 9.40
N CYS A 199 -13.44 2.65 10.16
CA CYS A 199 -13.31 2.14 11.52
C CYS A 199 -14.28 2.84 12.49
N ALA A 200 -15.22 2.12 13.08
CA ALA A 200 -16.27 2.69 13.94
C ALA A 200 -15.76 3.52 15.14
N VAL A 201 -14.59 3.14 15.67
CA VAL A 201 -14.00 3.76 16.87
C VAL A 201 -12.68 4.49 16.57
N ASN A 202 -12.38 4.74 15.30
CA ASN A 202 -11.16 5.47 14.89
C ASN A 202 -9.84 4.81 15.38
N ALA A 203 -9.80 3.48 15.49
CA ALA A 203 -8.61 2.75 15.96
C ALA A 203 -7.61 2.40 14.85
N LYS A 204 -8.09 2.18 13.62
CA LYS A 204 -7.25 1.98 12.43
C LYS A 204 -6.59 3.31 12.06
N PHE A 205 -5.27 3.28 11.86
CA PHE A 205 -4.54 4.42 11.35
C PHE A 205 -5.13 4.93 10.02
N THR A 206 -5.29 6.23 9.92
CA THR A 206 -5.54 7.02 8.70
C THR A 206 -4.65 8.25 8.78
N ILE A 207 -4.39 8.94 7.67
CA ILE A 207 -3.64 10.20 7.73
C ILE A 207 -4.37 11.23 8.60
N GLU A 208 -5.70 11.28 8.51
CA GLU A 208 -6.56 12.17 9.30
C GLU A 208 -6.40 11.97 10.82
N ASN A 209 -6.29 10.73 11.31
CA ASN A 209 -6.16 10.44 12.74
C ASN A 209 -4.72 10.18 13.22
N SER A 210 -3.75 10.45 12.34
CA SER A 210 -2.36 10.04 12.53
C SER A 210 -1.63 10.81 13.63
N ASN A 211 -2.02 12.07 13.88
CA ASN A 211 -1.28 13.02 14.72
C ASN A 211 0.20 13.21 14.30
N ILE A 212 0.55 12.94 13.03
CA ILE A 212 1.92 13.15 12.53
C ILE A 212 2.25 14.66 12.46
N GLY A 213 1.23 15.52 12.38
CA GLY A 213 1.35 16.96 12.60
C GLY A 213 1.85 17.77 11.40
N VAL A 214 2.02 17.14 10.23
CA VAL A 214 2.67 17.80 9.07
C VAL A 214 1.80 18.87 8.43
N TYR A 215 0.47 18.76 8.49
CA TYR A 215 -0.43 19.70 7.83
C TYR A 215 -0.85 20.84 8.76
N GLU A 216 -0.57 20.73 10.06
CA GLU A 216 -0.73 21.76 11.07
C GLU A 216 0.54 22.62 11.23
N ASP A 217 1.66 22.25 10.61
CA ASP A 217 2.88 23.03 10.62
C ASP A 217 2.66 24.39 9.91
N PRO A 218 3.00 25.53 10.53
CA PRO A 218 2.73 26.85 9.97
C PRO A 218 3.45 27.13 8.64
N GLN A 219 4.47 26.35 8.29
CA GLN A 219 5.20 26.44 7.03
C GLN A 219 4.47 25.77 5.86
N VAL A 220 3.48 24.93 6.16
CA VAL A 220 2.75 24.13 5.18
C VAL A 220 1.44 24.84 4.81
N GLU A 221 1.28 25.11 3.51
CA GLU A 221 0.01 25.51 2.93
C GLU A 221 -0.61 24.31 2.22
N LEU A 222 -1.70 23.78 2.79
CA LEU A 222 -2.48 22.71 2.18
C LEU A 222 -3.65 23.30 1.36
N VAL A 223 -3.76 22.89 0.10
CA VAL A 223 -4.83 23.30 -0.82
C VAL A 223 -5.62 22.09 -1.28
N TYR A 224 -6.89 22.02 -0.90
CA TYR A 224 -7.84 21.00 -1.37
C TYR A 224 -8.44 21.34 -2.74
N GLY A 225 -8.94 20.32 -3.44
CA GLY A 225 -9.54 20.45 -4.76
C GLY A 225 -8.55 20.81 -5.87
N ALA A 226 -7.25 20.66 -5.64
CA ALA A 226 -6.17 21.05 -6.54
C ALA A 226 -5.52 19.80 -7.17
N GLN A 227 -5.91 19.47 -8.40
CA GLN A 227 -5.40 18.30 -9.11
C GLN A 227 -4.23 18.68 -10.03
N VAL A 228 -3.02 18.24 -9.67
CA VAL A 228 -1.83 18.34 -10.53
C VAL A 228 -1.98 17.44 -11.75
N TYR A 229 -1.62 17.94 -12.93
CA TYR A 229 -1.72 17.18 -14.18
C TYR A 229 -0.47 17.22 -15.07
N SER A 230 0.43 18.19 -14.90
CA SER A 230 1.70 18.25 -15.62
C SER A 230 2.72 19.16 -14.93
N LEU A 231 3.96 19.07 -15.37
CA LEU A 231 5.12 19.81 -14.91
C LEU A 231 5.76 20.53 -16.10
N GLU A 232 6.19 21.78 -15.91
CA GLU A 232 6.94 22.52 -16.92
C GLU A 232 8.43 22.45 -16.64
N THR A 233 9.22 22.09 -17.66
CA THR A 233 10.65 21.83 -17.53
C THR A 233 11.46 22.85 -18.31
N VAL A 234 12.64 23.20 -17.76
CA VAL A 234 13.69 23.93 -18.45
C VAL A 234 14.96 23.10 -18.34
N GLY A 235 15.37 22.46 -19.44
CA GLY A 235 16.42 21.45 -19.41
C GLY A 235 15.98 20.22 -18.61
N ASN A 236 16.71 19.86 -17.55
CA ASN A 236 16.44 18.72 -16.68
C ASN A 236 15.87 19.13 -15.30
N VAL A 237 15.32 20.34 -15.20
CA VAL A 237 14.78 20.89 -13.96
C VAL A 237 13.34 21.33 -14.20
N VAL A 238 12.44 20.87 -13.33
CA VAL A 238 11.05 21.37 -13.31
C VAL A 238 11.03 22.75 -12.68
N LYS A 239 10.32 23.69 -13.29
CA LYS A 239 10.18 25.06 -12.82
C LYS A 239 8.77 25.40 -12.36
N LYS A 240 7.75 24.75 -12.92
CA LYS A 240 6.36 24.97 -12.54
C LYS A 240 5.56 23.67 -12.47
N VAL A 241 4.56 23.68 -11.62
CA VAL A 241 3.54 22.65 -11.49
C VAL A 241 2.22 23.20 -12.01
N ASN A 242 1.62 22.49 -12.96
CA ASN A 242 0.32 22.83 -13.52
C ASN A 242 -0.77 22.00 -12.84
N TYR A 243 -1.82 22.67 -12.37
CA TYR A 243 -2.93 22.02 -11.68
C TYR A 243 -4.27 22.67 -12.02
N VAL A 244 -5.34 21.90 -11.88
CA VAL A 244 -6.72 22.39 -11.99
C VAL A 244 -7.31 22.56 -10.60
N LYS A 245 -8.02 23.66 -10.37
CA LYS A 245 -8.85 23.88 -9.18
C LYS A 245 -10.12 24.63 -9.58
N ASP A 246 -11.28 24.20 -9.09
CA ASP A 246 -12.57 24.82 -9.39
C ASP A 246 -12.82 25.01 -10.90
N GLY A 247 -12.40 24.03 -11.71
CA GLY A 247 -12.51 24.05 -13.18
C GLY A 247 -11.56 25.00 -13.91
N LYS A 248 -10.61 25.65 -13.21
CA LYS A 248 -9.64 26.58 -13.79
C LYS A 248 -8.23 26.03 -13.72
N ASP A 249 -7.45 26.33 -14.75
CA ASP A 249 -6.03 26.02 -14.82
C ASP A 249 -5.19 27.04 -14.06
N PHE A 250 -4.20 26.54 -13.31
CA PHE A 250 -3.25 27.33 -12.55
C PHE A 250 -1.84 26.79 -12.72
N GLN A 251 -0.86 27.66 -12.46
CA GLN A 251 0.56 27.32 -12.44
C GLN A 251 1.18 27.85 -11.16
N ILE A 252 2.10 27.09 -10.58
CA ILE A 252 2.89 27.55 -9.43
C ILE A 252 4.36 27.14 -9.58
N SER A 253 5.26 28.04 -9.21
CA SER A 253 6.70 27.80 -9.28
C SER A 253 7.22 27.15 -8.01
N GLY A 254 8.22 26.26 -8.12
CA GLY A 254 8.89 25.74 -6.93
C GLY A 254 10.24 25.09 -7.21
N GLU A 255 11.03 24.93 -6.13
CA GLU A 255 12.40 24.40 -6.23
C GLU A 255 12.44 22.88 -6.33
N VAL A 256 11.74 22.20 -5.41
CA VAL A 256 11.67 20.74 -5.34
C VAL A 256 10.21 20.32 -5.48
N ILE A 257 9.97 19.34 -6.35
CA ILE A 257 8.64 18.81 -6.62
C ILE A 257 8.56 17.36 -6.15
N VAL A 258 7.50 17.02 -5.43
CA VAL A 258 7.25 15.67 -4.91
C VAL A 258 5.92 15.18 -5.43
N LEU A 259 5.96 14.14 -6.25
CA LEU A 259 4.78 13.41 -6.72
C LEU A 259 4.52 12.23 -5.78
N GLY A 260 3.70 12.44 -4.75
CA GLY A 260 3.24 11.39 -3.83
C GLY A 260 1.79 10.99 -4.08
N THR A 261 1.36 11.10 -5.34
CA THR A 261 0.07 10.58 -5.79
C THR A 261 0.14 9.06 -5.95
N ASN A 262 -0.98 8.39 -6.27
CA ASN A 262 -0.91 6.97 -6.56
C ASN A 262 -0.15 6.71 -7.89
N PRO A 263 0.26 5.46 -8.19
CA PRO A 263 1.10 5.19 -9.36
C PRO A 263 0.47 5.57 -10.71
N MET A 264 -0.86 5.53 -10.82
CA MET A 264 -1.58 5.93 -12.03
C MET A 264 -1.43 7.42 -12.28
N PHE A 265 -1.66 8.25 -11.26
CA PHE A 265 -1.58 9.71 -11.39
C PHE A 265 -0.13 10.19 -11.49
N ASN A 266 0.83 9.56 -10.80
CA ASN A 266 2.25 9.87 -10.96
C ASN A 266 2.69 9.65 -12.41
N SER A 267 2.35 8.49 -12.99
CA SER A 267 2.67 8.18 -14.39
C SER A 267 1.99 9.16 -15.35
N ASN A 268 0.71 9.46 -15.14
CA ASN A 268 -0.03 10.41 -15.96
C ASN A 268 0.59 11.81 -15.97
N ILE A 269 0.94 12.33 -14.78
CA ILE A 269 1.56 13.63 -14.63
C ILE A 269 2.89 13.67 -15.38
N LEU A 270 3.75 12.65 -15.22
CA LEU A 270 5.03 12.59 -15.92
C LEU A 270 4.86 12.51 -17.44
N LEU A 271 3.96 11.67 -17.94
CA LEU A 271 3.68 11.55 -19.38
C LEU A 271 3.13 12.85 -19.97
N ASN A 272 2.18 13.49 -19.30
CA ASN A 272 1.67 14.81 -19.69
C ASN A 272 2.75 15.91 -19.64
N SER A 273 3.81 15.71 -18.84
CA SER A 273 4.96 16.62 -18.75
C SER A 273 5.98 16.40 -19.88
N GLY A 274 5.74 15.47 -20.79
CA GLY A 274 6.64 15.13 -21.88
C GLY A 274 7.84 14.29 -21.44
N ASP A 275 7.71 13.52 -20.35
CA ASP A 275 8.72 12.53 -19.97
C ASP A 275 8.98 11.54 -21.10
N ARG A 276 10.28 11.32 -21.38
CA ARG A 276 10.75 10.51 -22.51
C ARG A 276 11.26 9.15 -22.08
N ASN A 277 11.26 8.86 -20.78
CA ASN A 277 11.66 7.54 -20.30
C ASN A 277 10.70 6.47 -20.85
N PRO A 278 11.18 5.47 -21.60
CA PRO A 278 10.32 4.47 -22.23
C PRO A 278 9.64 3.53 -21.23
N LEU A 279 9.99 3.59 -19.95
CA LEU A 279 9.45 2.78 -18.87
C LEU A 279 8.37 3.50 -18.05
N THR A 280 8.20 4.81 -18.21
CA THR A 280 7.17 5.57 -17.51
C THR A 280 5.79 5.05 -17.89
N GLY A 281 5.00 4.74 -16.86
CA GLY A 281 3.70 4.09 -16.95
C GLY A 281 3.76 2.57 -17.13
N LYS A 282 4.91 1.94 -17.43
CA LYS A 282 5.00 0.50 -17.75
C LYS A 282 5.36 -0.38 -16.54
N GLY A 283 5.04 -1.66 -16.65
CA GLY A 283 5.32 -2.61 -15.57
C GLY A 283 4.44 -2.32 -14.35
N PHE A 284 3.21 -1.88 -14.62
CA PHE A 284 2.22 -1.53 -13.63
C PHE A 284 1.37 -2.76 -13.25
N GLY A 285 0.91 -2.86 -12.01
CA GLY A 285 0.05 -3.96 -11.59
C GLY A 285 -0.21 -3.99 -10.09
N GLU A 286 -0.41 -5.19 -9.57
CA GLU A 286 -0.57 -5.49 -8.14
C GLU A 286 -0.25 -6.98 -7.92
N GLN A 287 -0.26 -7.45 -6.67
CA GLN A 287 -0.22 -8.87 -6.35
C GLN A 287 -1.46 -9.62 -6.88
N MET A 288 -1.38 -10.94 -7.00
CA MET A 288 -2.54 -11.80 -7.24
C MET A 288 -3.02 -12.38 -5.90
N GLY A 289 -4.32 -12.41 -5.63
CA GLY A 289 -4.83 -13.09 -4.45
C GLY A 289 -6.00 -14.01 -4.72
N MET A 290 -6.19 -14.99 -3.84
CA MET A 290 -7.35 -15.89 -3.84
C MET A 290 -7.75 -16.26 -2.40
N GLN A 291 -8.98 -16.74 -2.22
CA GLN A 291 -9.45 -17.24 -0.93
C GLN A 291 -9.46 -18.77 -0.91
N VAL A 292 -9.00 -19.35 0.21
CA VAL A 292 -9.18 -20.77 0.53
C VAL A 292 -10.05 -20.88 1.78
N LEU A 293 -11.15 -21.62 1.67
CA LEU A 293 -12.01 -21.99 2.79
C LEU A 293 -11.61 -23.37 3.29
N ILE A 294 -11.35 -23.47 4.58
CA ILE A 294 -10.84 -24.67 5.26
C ILE A 294 -11.94 -25.19 6.17
N TYR A 295 -12.55 -26.31 5.82
CA TYR A 295 -13.58 -26.97 6.61
C TYR A 295 -12.89 -27.91 7.60
N LEU A 296 -13.24 -27.78 8.87
CA LEU A 296 -12.58 -28.48 9.97
C LEU A 296 -13.52 -29.50 10.61
N ASP A 297 -12.99 -30.65 11.02
CA ASP A 297 -13.70 -31.64 11.84
C ASP A 297 -13.52 -31.29 13.31
N ASN A 298 -14.63 -31.12 14.03
CA ASN A 298 -14.68 -30.90 15.48
C ASN A 298 -13.80 -29.79 16.08
N LEU A 299 -13.16 -28.94 15.27
CA LEU A 299 -12.39 -27.76 15.70
C LEU A 299 -13.14 -26.47 15.32
N LYS A 300 -13.56 -25.70 16.32
CA LYS A 300 -14.18 -24.38 16.12
C LYS A 300 -13.09 -23.32 15.98
N ASN A 301 -13.18 -22.48 14.95
CA ASN A 301 -12.30 -21.33 14.77
C ASN A 301 -12.92 -20.09 15.42
N THR A 302 -12.66 -19.92 16.73
CA THR A 302 -13.17 -18.79 17.51
C THR A 302 -12.01 -18.02 18.16
N GLY A 303 -12.32 -16.84 18.69
CA GLY A 303 -11.30 -15.90 19.16
C GLY A 303 -10.88 -14.95 18.03
N GLY A 304 -9.63 -14.48 18.09
CA GLY A 304 -9.18 -13.38 17.22
C GLY A 304 -9.70 -12.02 17.70
N SER A 305 -8.96 -10.95 17.42
CA SER A 305 -9.40 -9.58 17.78
C SER A 305 -9.36 -8.59 16.61
N THR A 306 -9.26 -9.10 15.39
CA THR A 306 -9.22 -8.28 14.19
C THR A 306 -9.66 -9.07 12.94
N TRP A 307 -9.98 -8.34 11.87
CA TRP A 307 -10.37 -8.92 10.58
C TRP A 307 -9.29 -9.79 9.98
N VAL A 308 -8.10 -9.21 9.80
CA VAL A 308 -6.91 -9.91 9.33
C VAL A 308 -6.07 -10.23 10.55
N ASN A 309 -6.08 -11.49 10.99
CA ASN A 309 -5.64 -11.87 12.32
C ASN A 309 -4.20 -12.37 12.38
N ALA A 310 -3.75 -13.09 11.36
CA ALA A 310 -2.44 -13.73 11.34
C ALA A 310 -1.84 -13.75 9.94
N ASN A 311 -0.52 -13.93 9.88
CA ASN A 311 0.20 -14.22 8.65
C ASN A 311 0.99 -15.52 8.75
N GLY A 312 0.97 -16.30 7.67
CA GLY A 312 1.83 -17.46 7.47
C GLY A 312 2.84 -17.21 6.34
N TYR A 313 4.10 -17.54 6.60
CA TYR A 313 5.25 -17.31 5.72
C TYR A 313 5.86 -18.61 5.18
N MET A 314 5.19 -19.75 5.41
CA MET A 314 5.68 -21.08 5.00
C MET A 314 5.83 -21.22 3.48
N LEU A 315 5.19 -20.34 2.70
CA LEU A 315 5.28 -20.28 1.23
C LEU A 315 5.93 -18.98 0.73
N TYR A 316 6.43 -18.14 1.63
CA TYR A 316 6.85 -16.78 1.28
C TYR A 316 8.26 -16.76 0.67
N ASP A 317 9.17 -17.60 1.17
CA ASP A 317 10.57 -17.54 0.74
C ASP A 317 11.20 -18.91 0.55
N GLY A 318 12.21 -18.98 -0.31
CA GLY A 318 12.97 -20.19 -0.62
C GLY A 318 13.31 -20.33 -2.11
N ASP A 319 14.16 -21.30 -2.43
CA ASP A 319 14.71 -21.53 -3.79
C ASP A 319 13.65 -21.67 -4.90
N HIS A 320 12.42 -22.04 -4.54
CA HIS A 320 11.30 -22.16 -5.47
C HIS A 320 10.97 -20.84 -6.20
N ARG A 321 11.33 -19.69 -5.61
CA ARG A 321 11.10 -18.35 -6.18
C ARG A 321 11.86 -18.09 -7.48
N LYS A 322 12.79 -18.96 -7.88
CA LYS A 322 13.36 -18.95 -9.24
C LYS A 322 12.37 -19.43 -10.31
N ASP A 323 11.38 -20.22 -9.90
CA ASP A 323 10.47 -20.95 -10.80
C ASP A 323 9.02 -20.43 -10.71
N PHE A 324 8.56 -20.05 -9.51
CA PHE A 324 7.19 -19.59 -9.26
C PHE A 324 7.04 -18.73 -8.00
N ALA A 325 5.95 -17.96 -7.96
CA ALA A 325 5.73 -16.92 -6.95
C ALA A 325 5.73 -17.38 -5.49
N ALA A 326 6.37 -16.56 -4.67
CA ALA A 326 6.17 -16.50 -3.23
C ALA A 326 4.69 -16.29 -2.88
N CYS A 327 4.27 -16.78 -1.71
CA CYS A 327 2.92 -16.59 -1.20
C CYS A 327 2.89 -16.25 0.30
N LEU A 328 2.23 -15.14 0.63
CA LEU A 328 1.84 -14.78 1.98
C LEU A 328 0.45 -15.35 2.28
N ILE A 329 0.33 -16.10 3.38
CA ILE A 329 -0.96 -16.51 3.91
C ILE A 329 -1.46 -15.39 4.82
N GLU A 330 -2.62 -14.83 4.53
CA GLU A 330 -3.32 -13.82 5.32
C GLU A 330 -4.61 -14.42 5.89
N VAL A 331 -4.73 -14.51 7.22
CA VAL A 331 -5.89 -15.17 7.85
C VAL A 331 -7.02 -14.19 8.10
N ASN A 332 -8.18 -14.47 7.52
CA ASN A 332 -9.40 -13.70 7.67
C ASN A 332 -10.31 -14.33 8.72
N ASN A 333 -10.68 -13.53 9.73
CA ASN A 333 -11.53 -13.95 10.86
C ASN A 333 -12.96 -13.43 10.75
N ALA A 334 -13.36 -12.98 9.57
CA ALA A 334 -14.70 -12.44 9.35
C ALA A 334 -15.72 -13.52 8.97
N PRO A 335 -16.98 -13.40 9.44
CA PRO A 335 -17.99 -14.43 9.30
C PRO A 335 -18.67 -14.47 7.91
N TYR A 336 -18.08 -13.90 6.86
CA TYR A 336 -18.69 -13.90 5.51
C TYR A 336 -18.92 -15.30 4.96
N ASN A 337 -18.11 -16.27 5.39
CA ASN A 337 -18.26 -17.66 5.03
C ASN A 337 -18.37 -18.48 6.33
N ILE A 338 -19.55 -19.02 6.59
CA ILE A 338 -19.81 -19.99 7.66
C ILE A 338 -20.28 -21.31 7.04
N ARG A 339 -20.08 -22.43 7.73
CA ARG A 339 -20.66 -23.72 7.29
C ARG A 339 -22.17 -23.66 7.43
N LEU A 340 -22.91 -24.24 6.49
CA LEU A 340 -24.38 -24.28 6.55
C LEU A 340 -24.91 -25.49 7.34
N GLU A 341 -24.05 -26.47 7.59
CA GLU A 341 -24.38 -27.67 8.37
C GLU A 341 -24.68 -27.31 9.82
N ARG A 342 -25.86 -27.73 10.30
CA ARG A 342 -26.29 -27.51 11.70
C ARG A 342 -25.25 -28.07 12.66
N GLY A 343 -24.78 -27.23 13.59
CA GLY A 343 -23.79 -27.59 14.59
C GLY A 343 -22.33 -27.40 14.16
N LYS A 344 -22.06 -27.17 12.86
CA LYS A 344 -20.70 -26.99 12.32
C LYS A 344 -20.38 -25.55 11.87
N TRP A 345 -21.26 -24.57 12.07
CA TRP A 345 -21.09 -23.19 11.56
C TRP A 345 -19.71 -22.56 11.81
N LEU A 346 -19.15 -22.81 13.00
CA LEU A 346 -17.85 -22.27 13.43
C LEU A 346 -16.66 -23.18 13.10
N ASN A 347 -16.89 -24.36 12.53
CA ASN A 347 -15.86 -25.34 12.23
C ASN A 347 -15.21 -25.08 10.87
N MET A 348 -14.73 -23.86 10.67
CA MET A 348 -14.00 -23.48 9.46
C MET A 348 -13.04 -22.31 9.67
N ALA A 349 -12.00 -22.25 8.85
CA ALA A 349 -11.09 -21.12 8.74
C ALA A 349 -11.07 -20.57 7.31
N SER A 350 -10.61 -19.33 7.12
CA SER A 350 -10.59 -18.65 5.84
C SER A 350 -9.24 -17.98 5.62
N PHE A 351 -8.44 -18.50 4.69
CA PHE A 351 -7.10 -17.97 4.38
C PHE A 351 -7.08 -17.30 3.02
N ARG A 352 -6.72 -16.01 3.00
CA ARG A 352 -6.39 -15.29 1.77
C ARG A 352 -4.94 -15.60 1.44
N MET A 353 -4.69 -16.03 0.21
CA MET A 353 -3.37 -16.35 -0.29
C MET A 353 -2.98 -15.21 -1.22
N ILE A 354 -1.93 -14.46 -0.89
CA ILE A 354 -1.43 -13.32 -1.67
C ILE A 354 -0.12 -13.75 -2.31
N PHE A 355 -0.06 -13.68 -3.63
CA PHE A 355 1.08 -14.11 -4.43
C PHE A 355 1.88 -12.91 -4.92
N GLU A 356 3.20 -13.03 -4.83
CA GLU A 356 4.12 -12.16 -5.55
C GLU A 356 3.80 -12.18 -7.05
N ASP A 357 3.98 -11.05 -7.71
CA ASP A 357 3.81 -10.93 -9.16
C ASP A 357 4.96 -10.08 -9.75
N LEU A 358 5.16 -10.19 -11.06
CA LEU A 358 6.25 -9.53 -11.77
C LEU A 358 5.71 -8.39 -12.63
N PRO A 359 6.46 -7.29 -12.78
CA PRO A 359 6.07 -6.16 -13.60
C PRO A 359 6.05 -6.53 -15.09
N LEU A 360 4.86 -6.69 -15.64
CA LEU A 360 4.68 -6.95 -17.07
C LEU A 360 4.66 -5.65 -17.87
N LEU A 361 5.51 -5.51 -18.88
CA LEU A 361 5.52 -4.33 -19.76
C LEU A 361 4.23 -4.18 -20.59
N THR A 362 3.48 -5.26 -20.75
CA THR A 362 2.14 -5.23 -21.36
C THR A 362 1.10 -4.58 -20.45
N ASN A 363 1.36 -4.45 -19.15
CA ASN A 363 0.53 -3.67 -18.25
C ASN A 363 1.10 -2.26 -18.15
N TYR A 364 0.31 -1.26 -18.53
CA TYR A 364 0.78 0.11 -18.60
C TYR A 364 -0.30 1.16 -18.37
N ILE A 365 0.15 2.35 -18.02
CA ILE A 365 -0.63 3.59 -17.91
C ILE A 365 -0.23 4.50 -19.07
N THR A 366 -1.21 5.14 -19.70
CA THR A 366 -1.00 6.18 -20.71
C THR A 366 -1.87 7.39 -20.42
N THR A 367 -1.60 8.51 -21.10
CA THR A 367 -2.44 9.70 -21.07
C THR A 367 -3.74 9.46 -21.84
N SER A 368 -4.81 10.16 -21.47
CA SER A 368 -6.06 10.20 -22.24
C SER A 368 -6.29 11.58 -22.86
N ALA A 369 -7.43 11.75 -23.55
CA ALA A 369 -7.86 13.06 -24.04
C ALA A 369 -8.15 14.05 -22.90
N ASP A 370 -8.53 13.55 -21.73
CA ASP A 370 -8.62 14.34 -20.51
C ASP A 370 -7.29 14.24 -19.73
N LYS A 371 -6.56 15.35 -19.67
CA LYS A 371 -5.28 15.46 -18.96
C LYS A 371 -5.37 15.05 -17.47
N LEU A 372 -6.56 15.09 -16.87
CA LEU A 372 -6.81 14.73 -15.47
C LEU A 372 -7.04 13.23 -15.27
N VAL A 373 -7.33 12.47 -16.33
CA VAL A 373 -7.79 11.08 -16.24
C VAL A 373 -6.81 10.16 -16.97
N PRO A 374 -6.04 9.33 -16.26
CA PRO A 374 -5.17 8.34 -16.90
C PRO A 374 -5.98 7.23 -17.55
N GLU A 375 -5.41 6.66 -18.62
CA GLU A 375 -5.88 5.43 -19.23
C GLU A 375 -5.04 4.25 -18.72
N VAL A 376 -5.72 3.21 -18.20
CA VAL A 376 -5.09 2.07 -17.52
C VAL A 376 -5.33 0.79 -18.31
N HIS A 377 -4.24 0.12 -18.67
CA HIS A 377 -4.22 -1.14 -19.40
C HIS A 377 -3.66 -2.25 -18.51
N PHE A 378 -4.52 -3.18 -18.11
CA PHE A 378 -4.14 -4.39 -17.38
C PHE A 378 -4.47 -5.61 -18.22
N ASN A 379 -3.45 -6.24 -18.78
CA ASN A 379 -3.56 -7.35 -19.74
C ASN A 379 -3.41 -8.73 -19.10
N GLY A 380 -3.10 -8.80 -17.79
CA GLY A 380 -3.09 -10.06 -17.05
C GLY A 380 -2.02 -10.12 -15.96
N ARG A 381 -1.96 -11.30 -15.33
CA ARG A 381 -0.96 -11.69 -14.34
C ARG A 381 0.22 -12.37 -15.03
N SER A 382 1.39 -12.38 -14.40
CA SER A 382 2.51 -13.16 -14.91
C SER A 382 2.26 -14.67 -14.78
N ASP A 383 2.86 -15.45 -15.68
CA ASP A 383 2.89 -16.92 -15.55
C ASP A 383 3.54 -17.36 -14.22
N TYR A 384 4.46 -16.54 -13.71
CA TYR A 384 5.13 -16.76 -12.43
C TYR A 384 4.15 -16.75 -11.24
N ALA A 385 3.24 -15.77 -11.19
CA ALA A 385 2.17 -15.71 -10.19
C ALA A 385 1.19 -16.89 -10.31
N ILE A 386 0.78 -17.22 -11.54
CA ILE A 386 -0.15 -18.33 -11.80
C ILE A 386 0.46 -19.67 -11.35
N LYS A 387 1.73 -19.93 -11.67
CA LYS A 387 2.44 -21.12 -11.21
C LYS A 387 2.54 -21.19 -9.69
N GLY A 388 2.73 -20.06 -9.02
CA GLY A 388 2.77 -19.98 -7.55
C GLY A 388 1.45 -20.42 -6.92
N MET A 389 0.33 -19.98 -7.49
CA MET A 389 -1.01 -20.42 -7.09
C MET A 389 -1.23 -21.91 -7.30
N GLU A 390 -0.86 -22.43 -8.47
CA GLU A 390 -1.01 -23.86 -8.74
C GLU A 390 -0.10 -24.73 -7.85
N ASN A 391 1.09 -24.25 -7.51
CA ASN A 391 1.94 -24.93 -6.55
C ASN A 391 1.35 -24.88 -5.13
N MET A 392 0.85 -23.72 -4.70
CA MET A 392 0.20 -23.54 -3.39
C MET A 392 -0.91 -24.58 -3.18
N LYS A 393 -1.78 -24.80 -4.18
CA LYS A 393 -2.86 -25.81 -4.11
C LYS A 393 -2.35 -27.23 -3.83
N LYS A 394 -1.15 -27.57 -4.32
CA LYS A 394 -0.52 -28.90 -4.13
C LYS A 394 0.05 -29.08 -2.73
N VAL A 395 0.67 -28.04 -2.18
CA VAL A 395 1.43 -28.13 -0.91
C VAL A 395 0.63 -27.72 0.32
N LEU A 396 -0.43 -26.91 0.16
CA LEU A 396 -1.26 -26.41 1.26
C LEU A 396 -1.83 -27.54 2.15
N PRO A 397 -2.30 -28.70 1.63
CA PRO A 397 -2.75 -29.80 2.49
C PRO A 397 -1.67 -30.28 3.48
N GLY A 398 -0.41 -30.33 3.05
CA GLY A 398 0.72 -30.70 3.90
C GLY A 398 0.99 -29.65 4.99
N ILE A 399 0.87 -28.37 4.64
CA ILE A 399 0.98 -27.26 5.61
C ILE A 399 -0.13 -27.33 6.66
N LEU A 400 -1.36 -27.66 6.26
CA LEU A 400 -2.50 -27.72 7.17
C LEU A 400 -2.64 -29.07 7.90
N SER A 401 -1.70 -30.00 7.74
CA SER A 401 -1.76 -31.35 8.32
C SER A 401 -1.85 -31.42 9.86
N CYS A 402 -1.57 -30.33 10.58
CA CYS A 402 -1.78 -30.25 12.02
C CYS A 402 -3.20 -29.84 12.43
N LEU A 403 -4.04 -29.51 11.46
CA LEU A 403 -5.44 -29.20 11.67
C LEU A 403 -6.29 -30.40 11.23
N PRO A 404 -7.45 -30.64 11.86
CA PRO A 404 -8.38 -31.67 11.43
C PRO A 404 -9.15 -31.19 10.19
N VAL A 405 -8.48 -31.09 9.04
CA VAL A 405 -9.09 -30.60 7.79
C VAL A 405 -9.97 -31.68 7.17
N GLU A 406 -11.28 -31.42 7.04
CA GLU A 406 -12.21 -32.28 6.28
C GLU A 406 -12.15 -31.98 4.78
N LYS A 407 -12.08 -30.69 4.43
CA LYS A 407 -12.19 -30.23 3.04
C LYS A 407 -11.54 -28.87 2.86
N LEU A 408 -10.84 -28.71 1.74
CA LEU A 408 -10.40 -27.41 1.23
C LEU A 408 -11.27 -27.00 0.05
N LYS A 409 -11.75 -25.76 0.05
CA LYS A 409 -12.43 -25.15 -1.09
C LYS A 409 -11.63 -23.93 -1.54
N TYR A 410 -11.05 -24.04 -2.72
CA TYR A 410 -10.36 -22.95 -3.41
C TYR A 410 -11.38 -22.12 -4.17
N LEU A 411 -11.43 -20.81 -3.92
CA LEU A 411 -12.25 -19.86 -4.68
C LEU A 411 -11.46 -19.29 -5.85
N ASP A 412 -12.15 -18.67 -6.80
CA ASP A 412 -11.49 -17.98 -7.91
C ASP A 412 -10.62 -16.81 -7.41
N PRO A 413 -9.55 -16.46 -8.14
CA PRO A 413 -8.74 -15.29 -7.82
C PRO A 413 -9.58 -14.01 -7.70
N PHE A 414 -9.21 -13.14 -6.77
CA PHE A 414 -9.87 -11.86 -6.59
C PHE A 414 -9.67 -10.95 -7.82
N PRO A 415 -10.66 -10.10 -8.16
CA PRO A 415 -10.49 -9.09 -9.19
C PRO A 415 -9.52 -7.98 -8.76
N ASN A 416 -9.18 -7.90 -7.47
CA ASN A 416 -8.16 -6.98 -6.96
C ASN A 416 -7.60 -7.36 -5.58
N GLU A 417 -6.39 -6.89 -5.30
CA GLU A 417 -5.80 -6.83 -3.96
C GLU A 417 -5.83 -5.41 -3.36
N GLY A 418 -6.05 -4.38 -4.18
CA GLY A 418 -6.08 -2.98 -3.73
C GLY A 418 -4.69 -2.38 -3.54
N HIS A 419 -3.68 -3.03 -4.12
CA HIS A 419 -2.27 -2.66 -3.98
C HIS A 419 -1.73 -2.19 -5.34
N ILE A 420 -1.89 -0.92 -5.63
CA ILE A 420 -1.46 -0.34 -6.91
C ILE A 420 0.07 -0.18 -6.90
N ILE A 421 0.81 -0.87 -7.77
CA ILE A 421 2.29 -0.95 -7.74
C ILE A 421 2.87 -0.80 -9.16
N GLY A 422 4.09 -0.24 -9.28
CA GLY A 422 4.81 -0.10 -10.55
C GLY A 422 4.41 1.13 -11.38
N GLY A 423 4.87 1.19 -12.63
CA GLY A 423 4.66 2.36 -13.51
C GLY A 423 5.74 3.44 -13.41
N THR A 424 6.40 3.59 -12.26
CA THR A 424 7.54 4.52 -12.09
C THR A 424 8.70 3.85 -11.35
N ARG A 425 8.98 2.59 -11.72
CA ARG A 425 9.88 1.66 -11.01
C ARG A 425 11.26 2.26 -10.75
N MET A 426 11.83 1.95 -9.58
CA MET A 426 13.20 2.31 -9.22
C MET A 426 14.21 1.30 -9.75
N GLY A 427 15.43 1.78 -10.01
CA GLY A 427 16.56 0.96 -10.45
C GLY A 427 17.87 1.76 -10.43
N LEU A 428 18.90 1.23 -11.09
CA LEU A 428 20.24 1.81 -11.05
C LEU A 428 20.45 2.89 -12.11
N SER A 429 19.67 2.89 -13.19
CA SER A 429 19.88 3.81 -14.32
C SER A 429 18.59 4.19 -15.06
N ALA A 430 18.66 5.25 -15.87
CA ALA A 430 17.55 5.64 -16.75
C ALA A 430 17.23 4.59 -17.83
N ALA A 431 18.14 3.65 -18.11
CA ALA A 431 17.94 2.62 -19.12
C ALA A 431 17.03 1.48 -18.65
N ASP A 432 16.94 1.26 -17.34
CA ASP A 432 16.22 0.14 -16.72
C ASP A 432 15.20 0.58 -15.65
N SER A 433 15.06 1.89 -15.40
CA SER A 433 14.13 2.43 -14.41
C SER A 433 13.73 3.88 -14.67
N VAL A 434 12.70 4.35 -13.96
CA VAL A 434 12.17 5.72 -14.02
C VAL A 434 12.80 6.61 -12.94
N VAL A 435 12.99 6.04 -11.75
CA VAL A 435 13.61 6.73 -10.62
C VAL A 435 14.84 6.00 -10.10
N ASP A 436 15.70 6.73 -9.41
CA ASP A 436 16.84 6.17 -8.70
C ASP A 436 16.46 5.58 -7.32
N LYS A 437 17.46 5.14 -6.56
CA LYS A 437 17.30 4.57 -5.20
C LYS A 437 16.69 5.53 -4.18
N ASN A 438 16.76 6.84 -4.42
CA ASN A 438 16.18 7.87 -3.56
C ASN A 438 14.79 8.29 -4.07
N MET A 439 14.23 7.59 -5.05
CA MET A 439 12.97 7.92 -5.74
C MET A 439 13.03 9.27 -6.47
N ILE A 440 14.21 9.72 -6.90
CA ILE A 440 14.38 10.89 -7.74
C ILE A 440 14.32 10.47 -9.21
N HIS A 441 13.58 11.22 -10.02
CA HIS A 441 13.44 10.94 -11.45
C HIS A 441 14.77 11.08 -12.19
N HIS A 442 15.15 10.09 -13.00
CA HIS A 442 16.45 10.12 -13.72
C HIS A 442 16.59 11.31 -14.68
N GLN A 443 15.50 11.72 -15.32
CA GLN A 443 15.49 12.87 -16.24
C GLN A 443 15.30 14.22 -15.51
N TYR A 444 14.61 14.24 -14.36
CA TYR A 444 14.18 15.47 -13.70
C TYR A 444 14.77 15.53 -12.29
N ARG A 445 15.89 16.23 -12.14
CA ARG A 445 16.76 16.12 -10.95
C ARG A 445 16.13 16.64 -9.66
N ASN A 446 15.09 17.47 -9.76
CA ASN A 446 14.37 18.05 -8.63
C ASN A 446 12.96 17.46 -8.45
N VAL A 447 12.69 16.29 -9.04
CA VAL A 447 11.39 15.62 -8.95
C VAL A 447 11.53 14.29 -8.22
N PHE A 448 10.86 14.17 -7.07
CA PHE A 448 10.66 12.91 -6.38
C PHE A 448 9.37 12.25 -6.87
N VAL A 449 9.39 10.95 -7.11
CA VAL A 449 8.21 10.17 -7.50
C VAL A 449 8.03 9.04 -6.50
N LEU A 450 7.20 9.29 -5.51
CA LEU A 450 7.08 8.46 -4.32
C LEU A 450 5.98 7.40 -4.44
N GLY A 451 5.92 6.53 -3.44
CA GLY A 451 4.88 5.51 -3.29
C GLY A 451 5.25 4.18 -3.95
N SER A 452 4.29 3.25 -3.95
CA SER A 452 4.48 1.91 -4.49
C SER A 452 4.72 1.87 -6.01
N GLY A 453 4.54 2.99 -6.71
CA GLY A 453 4.88 3.10 -8.13
C GLY A 453 6.37 2.90 -8.38
N ALA A 454 7.20 3.25 -7.39
CA ALA A 454 8.64 3.09 -7.42
C ALA A 454 9.12 1.66 -7.15
N PHE A 455 8.27 0.72 -6.74
CA PHE A 455 8.74 -0.63 -6.37
C PHE A 455 9.31 -1.39 -7.57
N THR A 456 10.49 -2.00 -7.41
CA THR A 456 11.13 -2.77 -8.48
C THR A 456 10.36 -4.04 -8.81
N THR A 457 9.79 -4.72 -7.80
CA THR A 457 8.99 -5.96 -7.92
C THR A 457 7.79 -5.94 -6.97
N PHE A 458 6.83 -6.86 -7.13
CA PHE A 458 5.60 -6.88 -6.33
C PHE A 458 5.65 -8.01 -5.28
N SER A 459 6.31 -7.76 -4.15
CA SER A 459 6.36 -8.72 -3.03
C SER A 459 4.97 -9.18 -2.60
N ALA A 460 4.86 -10.40 -2.08
CA ALA A 460 3.62 -10.94 -1.52
C ALA A 460 3.10 -10.18 -0.29
N SER A 461 3.95 -9.39 0.38
CA SER A 461 3.56 -8.52 1.50
C SER A 461 2.79 -7.28 1.06
N ASN A 462 1.86 -6.80 1.90
CA ASN A 462 1.17 -5.53 1.65
C ASN A 462 2.19 -4.37 1.54
N PRO A 463 2.04 -3.45 0.57
CA PRO A 463 3.10 -2.50 0.22
C PRO A 463 3.18 -1.28 1.16
N THR A 464 2.13 -0.99 1.94
CA THR A 464 1.96 0.30 2.64
C THR A 464 3.06 0.61 3.65
N LEU A 465 3.51 -0.37 4.41
CA LEU A 465 4.58 -0.13 5.38
C LEU A 465 5.91 0.14 4.67
N THR A 466 6.22 -0.63 3.63
CA THR A 466 7.45 -0.46 2.83
C THR A 466 7.46 0.88 2.10
N LEU A 467 6.35 1.32 1.49
CA LEU A 467 6.33 2.62 0.82
C LEU A 467 6.45 3.78 1.83
N ALA A 468 5.91 3.63 3.05
CA ALA A 468 6.09 4.63 4.10
C ALA A 468 7.54 4.72 4.55
N ALA A 469 8.20 3.57 4.77
CA ALA A 469 9.63 3.49 5.11
C ALA A 469 10.51 4.08 3.99
N MET A 470 10.22 3.76 2.72
CA MET A 470 10.91 4.33 1.56
C MET A 470 10.74 5.86 1.48
N SER A 471 9.55 6.38 1.76
CA SER A 471 9.29 7.82 1.77
C SER A 471 10.10 8.55 2.85
N LEU A 472 10.22 7.96 4.04
CA LEU A 472 11.11 8.47 5.09
C LEU A 472 12.58 8.40 4.64
N TYR A 473 13.02 7.25 4.14
CA TYR A 473 14.39 7.04 3.63
C TYR A 473 14.77 8.08 2.58
N SER A 474 13.90 8.32 1.60
CA SER A 474 14.13 9.25 0.49
C SER A 474 14.33 10.69 0.97
N ALA A 475 13.47 11.17 1.88
CA ALA A 475 13.64 12.49 2.46
C ALA A 475 14.93 12.59 3.29
N ASP A 476 15.24 11.60 4.13
CA ASP A 476 16.41 11.64 5.01
C ASP A 476 17.75 11.63 4.27
N HIS A 477 17.80 10.99 3.10
CA HIS A 477 19.01 10.89 2.29
C HIS A 477 19.17 12.03 1.28
N SER A 478 18.15 12.88 1.12
CA SER A 478 18.16 13.96 0.12
C SER A 478 18.25 15.34 0.74
N PHE A 479 17.99 15.47 2.05
CA PHE A 479 18.07 16.70 2.83
C PHE A 479 18.77 16.41 4.17
#